data_AF-A0A381X534-F1
#
_entry.id   AF-A0A381X534-F1
#
_cell.length_a   1.000
_cell.length_b   1.000
_cell.length_c   1.000
_cell.angle_alpha   90.00
_cell.angle_beta   90.00
_cell.angle_gamma   90.00
#
_symmetry.space_group_name_H-M   'P 1'
#
loop_
_entity.id
_entity.type
_entity.pdbx_description
1 polymer ?
#
loop_
_entity_poly.entity_id
_entity_poly.type
_entity_poly.pdbx_seq_one_letter_code
_entity_poly.pdbx_strand_id
1 'polypeptide(L)' 'DLVLFDPKKIIDNATWEDPHQYPSGIDWVIINGAVALDHGNSSKELYGKVLKHNL' A
#
# COMPACT_ATOMS: atom_id res chain seq x y z
N ASP A 1 6.13 9.42 -2.75
CA ASP A 1 5.34 8.28 -2.24
C ASP A 1 4.03 8.79 -1.72
N LEU A 2 2.94 8.17 -2.17
CA LEU A 2 1.56 8.62 -1.93
C LEU A 2 0.64 7.41 -1.78
N VAL A 3 -0.44 7.58 -1.03
CA VAL A 3 -1.52 6.60 -0.88
C VAL A 3 -2.85 7.32 -1.10
N LEU A 4 -3.72 6.74 -1.93
CA LEU A 4 -5.12 7.15 -2.03
C LEU A 4 -5.97 6.14 -1.28
N PHE A 5 -6.73 6.63 -0.30
CA PHE A 5 -7.64 5.81 0.50
C PHE A 5 -8.98 6.51 0.71
N ASP A 6 -10.04 5.72 0.89
CA ASP A 6 -11.37 6.20 1.23
C ASP A 6 -11.48 6.36 2.76
N PRO A 7 -11.62 7.59 3.28
CA PRO A 7 -11.66 7.84 4.72
C PRO A 7 -12.88 7.22 5.41
N LYS A 8 -13.92 6.83 4.67
CA LYS A 8 -15.10 6.15 5.21
C LYS A 8 -14.97 4.63 5.25
N LYS A 9 -13.99 4.06 4.53
CA LYS A 9 -13.81 2.61 4.39
C LYS A 9 -12.48 2.10 4.92
N ILE A 10 -11.53 2.98 5.20
CA ILE A 10 -10.20 2.58 5.66
C ILE A 10 -10.28 1.83 7.00
N ILE A 11 -9.85 0.57 7.00
CA ILE A 11 -9.84 -0.31 8.18
C ILE A 11 -8.84 -1.45 7.99
N ASP A 12 -8.16 -1.84 9.06
CA ASP A 12 -7.41 -3.08 9.15
C ASP A 12 -8.38 -4.27 9.35
N ASN A 13 -8.36 -5.23 8.43
CA ASN A 13 -9.25 -6.40 8.49
C ASN A 13 -8.66 -7.57 9.29
N ALA A 14 -7.37 -7.49 9.66
CA ALA A 14 -6.67 -8.58 10.34
C ALA A 14 -7.17 -8.74 11.78
N THR A 15 -7.43 -9.98 12.19
CA THR A 15 -7.78 -10.32 13.58
C THR A 15 -6.75 -11.26 14.20
N TRP A 16 -6.94 -11.65 15.48
CA TRP A 16 -6.10 -12.67 16.11
C TRP A 16 -6.27 -14.04 15.47
N GLU A 17 -7.50 -14.40 15.12
CA GLU A 17 -7.84 -15.69 14.51
C GLU A 17 -7.47 -15.74 13.02
N ASP A 18 -7.51 -14.60 12.33
CA ASP A 18 -7.17 -14.49 10.91
C ASP A 18 -6.27 -13.25 10.64
N PRO A 19 -4.95 -13.39 10.83
CA PRO A 19 -4.04 -12.24 10.82
C PRO A 19 -3.59 -11.79 9.42
N HIS A 20 -3.86 -12.54 8.36
CA HIS A 20 -3.29 -12.29 7.02
C HIS A 20 -4.31 -11.68 6.04
N GLN A 21 -5.12 -10.76 6.54
CA GLN A 21 -6.14 -10.07 5.75
C GLN A 21 -5.63 -8.73 5.21
N TYR A 22 -5.93 -8.45 3.95
CA TYR A 22 -5.65 -7.14 3.35
C TYR A 22 -6.55 -6.06 3.97
N PRO A 23 -6.07 -4.82 4.14
CA PRO A 23 -6.88 -3.72 4.63
C PRO A 23 -7.94 -3.32 3.59
N SER A 24 -9.09 -2.83 4.06
CA SER A 24 -10.10 -2.22 3.18
C SER A 24 -9.82 -0.73 2.99
N GLY A 25 -10.31 -0.17 1.89
CA GLY A 25 -10.32 1.28 1.66
C GLY A 25 -9.02 1.89 1.15
N ILE A 26 -7.99 1.12 0.83
CA ILE A 26 -6.79 1.60 0.12
C ILE A 26 -6.93 1.26 -1.37
N ASP A 27 -7.14 2.27 -2.19
CA ASP A 27 -7.38 2.08 -3.64
C ASP A 27 -6.07 2.15 -4.42
N TRP A 28 -5.15 3.07 -4.06
CA TRP A 28 -3.88 3.23 -4.79
C TRP A 28 -2.69 3.42 -3.87
N VAL A 29 -1.56 2.82 -4.24
CA VAL A 29 -0.25 3.10 -3.63
C VAL A 29 0.72 3.46 -4.74
N ILE A 30 1.39 4.61 -4.60
CA ILE A 30 2.35 5.13 -5.57
C ILE A 30 3.72 5.26 -4.91
N ILE A 31 4.71 4.56 -5.46
CA ILE A 31 6.09 4.56 -4.98
C ILE A 31 6.97 5.14 -6.07
N ASN A 32 7.76 6.17 -5.75
CA ASN A 32 8.65 6.85 -6.70
C ASN A 32 7.96 7.30 -8.01
N GLY A 33 6.67 7.65 -7.95
CA GLY A 33 5.87 8.12 -9.10
C GLY A 33 5.21 7.02 -9.94
N ALA A 34 5.42 5.74 -9.62
CA ALA A 34 4.79 4.61 -10.30
C ALA A 34 3.74 3.92 -9.41
N VAL A 35 2.69 3.38 -10.03
CA VAL A 35 1.60 2.68 -9.33
C VAL A 35 2.07 1.30 -8.88
N ALA A 36 2.21 1.12 -7.58
CA ALA A 36 2.56 -0.15 -6.95
C ALA A 36 1.34 -1.00 -6.62
N LEU A 37 0.19 -0.38 -6.34
CA LEU A 37 -1.10 -1.03 -6.07
C LEU A 37 -2.22 -0.28 -6.78
N ASP A 38 -3.10 -1.01 -7.47
CA ASP A 38 -4.31 -0.51 -8.14
C ASP A 38 -5.52 -1.38 -7.77
N HIS A 39 -6.40 -0.86 -6.92
CA HIS A 39 -7.61 -1.52 -6.41
C HIS A 39 -7.38 -2.99 -6.00
N GLY A 40 -6.36 -3.23 -5.17
CA GLY A 40 -6.00 -4.58 -4.70
C GLY A 40 -5.08 -5.38 -5.62
N ASN A 41 -4.79 -4.89 -6.84
CA ASN A 41 -3.84 -5.52 -7.76
C ASN A 41 -2.45 -4.94 -7.58
N SER A 42 -1.54 -5.72 -6.98
CA SER A 42 -0.14 -5.33 -6.83
C SER A 42 0.62 -5.45 -8.15
N SER A 43 1.49 -4.47 -8.45
CA SER A 43 2.41 -4.56 -9.57
C SER A 43 3.41 -5.72 -9.39
N LYS A 44 3.87 -6.29 -10.50
CA LYS A 44 4.97 -7.26 -10.51
C LYS A 44 6.36 -6.60 -10.43
N GLU A 45 6.45 -5.32 -10.75
CA GLU A 45 7.69 -4.56 -10.70
C GLU A 45 7.94 -4.00 -9.29
N LEU A 46 9.21 -3.81 -8.95
CA LEU A 46 9.62 -3.24 -7.67
C LEU A 46 10.08 -1.80 -7.87
N TYR A 47 9.27 -0.85 -7.43
CA TYR A 47 9.56 0.59 -7.59
C TYR A 47 10.37 1.20 -6.45
N GLY A 48 10.70 0.42 -5.41
CA GLY A 48 11.47 0.88 -4.26
C GLY A 48 12.91 1.27 -4.61
N LYS A 49 13.49 2.15 -3.78
CA LYS A 49 14.90 2.53 -3.86
C LYS A 49 15.51 2.50 -2.46
N VAL A 50 16.78 2.13 -2.37
CA VAL A 50 17.53 2.21 -1.10
C VAL A 50 17.68 3.68 -0.72
N LEU A 51 17.15 4.06 0.43
CA LEU A 51 17.36 5.38 1.01
C LEU A 51 18.72 5.41 1.71
N LYS A 52 19.50 6.45 1.45
CA LYS A 52 20.78 6.71 2.11
C LYS A 52 20.71 8.07 2.78
N HIS A 53 21.07 8.11 4.06
CA HIS A 53 21.23 9.36 4.78
C HIS A 53 22.66 9.85 4.57
N ASN A 54 22.86 10.79 3.65
CA ASN A 54 24.16 11.41 3.45
C ASN A 54 24.32 12.52 4.50
N LEU A 55 25.21 12.29 5.46
CA LEU A 55 25.70 13.34 6.37
C LEU A 55 26.70 14.24 5.64
#